data_AF-A0A2R5LEP5-F1
#
_entry.id   AF-A0A2R5LEP5-F1
#
_cell.length_a   1.000
_cell.length_b   1.000
_cell.length_c   1.000
_cell.angle_alpha   90.00
_cell.angle_beta   90.00
_cell.angle_gamma   90.00
#
_symmetry.space_group_name_H-M   'P 1'
#
loop_
_entity.id
_entity.type
_entity.pdbx_description
1 polymer ?
#
loop_
_entity_poly.entity_id
_entity_poly.type
_entity_poly.pdbx_seq_one_letter_code
_entity_poly.pdbx_strand_id
1 'polypeptide(L)'
;GATHHEVHKLIDELNVGVALFRDVLLSVSSAQDGPELRHRIRTLRQRCVEACLAAHHGLMPNIRSDVAEGIPVDSQQLVNLVCCTQMLVRELHKCKALVQANQVDMTDFYEQNPVSSGMSVLDKLVLWRPPPRDHHLEEIRGIERDSDSVQTVLREMQEFMPLESNCKTLIEDNVMKWRRRNRKGCGLYSQLGDLCCLCRSQLS
;
A
#
# COMPACT_ATOMS: atom_id res chain seq x y z
N GLY A 1 -25.37 3.06 -10.61
CA GLY A 1 -25.27 3.28 -12.07
C GLY A 1 -23.86 3.70 -12.46
N ALA A 2 -23.52 4.98 -12.28
CA ALA A 2 -22.19 5.52 -12.62
C ALA A 2 -21.14 5.30 -11.51
N THR A 3 -21.49 5.56 -10.25
CA THR A 3 -20.58 5.44 -9.09
C THR A 3 -20.03 4.02 -8.88
N HIS A 4 -20.87 3.00 -9.09
CA HIS A 4 -20.47 1.59 -8.93
C HIS A 4 -19.44 1.13 -9.98
N HIS A 5 -19.52 1.67 -11.21
CA HIS A 5 -18.55 1.38 -12.28
C HIS A 5 -17.22 2.08 -12.03
N GLU A 6 -17.26 3.32 -11.53
CA GLU A 6 -16.08 4.08 -11.14
C GLU A 6 -15.34 3.41 -9.97
N VAL A 7 -16.06 2.95 -8.95
CA VAL A 7 -15.48 2.19 -7.83
C VAL A 7 -14.83 0.90 -8.32
N HIS A 8 -15.46 0.16 -9.24
CA HIS A 8 -14.88 -1.06 -9.80
C HIS A 8 -13.54 -0.77 -10.49
N LYS A 9 -13.47 0.28 -11.32
CA LYS A 9 -12.23 0.68 -11.98
C LYS A 9 -11.13 1.03 -10.98
N LEU A 10 -11.47 1.77 -9.92
CA LEU A 10 -10.51 2.13 -8.87
C LEU A 10 -9.97 0.88 -8.13
N ILE A 11 -10.82 -0.13 -7.91
CA ILE A 11 -10.39 -1.41 -7.31
C ILE A 11 -9.45 -2.17 -8.26
N ASP A 12 -9.76 -2.21 -9.56
CA ASP A 12 -8.89 -2.85 -10.56
C ASP A 12 -7.54 -2.13 -10.68
N GLU A 13 -7.57 -0.80 -10.75
CA GLU A 13 -6.38 0.06 -10.77
C GLU A 13 -5.53 -0.15 -9.51
N LEU A 14 -6.17 -0.24 -8.34
CA LEU A 14 -5.49 -0.54 -7.08
C LEU A 14 -4.83 -1.92 -7.13
N ASN A 15 -5.55 -2.96 -7.58
CA ASN A 15 -5.03 -4.32 -7.64
C ASN A 15 -3.79 -4.42 -8.54
N VAL A 16 -3.87 -3.85 -9.75
CA VAL A 16 -2.74 -3.77 -10.69
C VAL A 16 -1.61 -2.92 -10.09
N GLY A 17 -1.95 -1.77 -9.51
CA GLY A 17 -0.99 -0.87 -8.87
C GLY A 17 -0.20 -1.55 -7.75
N VAL A 18 -0.85 -2.32 -6.88
CA VAL A 18 -0.20 -3.08 -5.81
C VAL A 18 0.73 -4.15 -6.37
N ALA A 19 0.35 -4.82 -7.46
CA ALA A 19 1.22 -5.79 -8.12
C ALA A 19 2.48 -5.12 -8.69
N LEU A 20 2.33 -3.98 -9.38
CA LEU A 20 3.46 -3.20 -9.90
C LEU A 20 4.33 -2.61 -8.79
N PHE A 21 3.71 -2.17 -7.70
CA PHE A 21 4.41 -1.63 -6.54
C PHE A 21 5.29 -2.71 -5.89
N ARG A 22 4.75 -3.93 -5.76
CA ARG A 22 5.51 -5.08 -5.27
C ARG A 22 6.69 -5.42 -6.17
N ASP A 23 6.49 -5.40 -7.48
CA ASP A 23 7.55 -5.70 -8.45
C ASP A 23 8.71 -4.70 -8.36
N VAL A 24 8.42 -3.40 -8.33
CA VAL A 24 9.47 -2.36 -8.22
C VAL A 24 10.21 -2.41 -6.87
N LEU A 25 9.55 -2.86 -5.79
CA LEU A 25 10.20 -3.04 -4.49
C LEU A 25 11.27 -4.14 -4.50
N LEU A 26 11.21 -5.11 -5.42
CA LEU A 26 12.23 -6.16 -5.54
C LEU A 26 13.58 -5.60 -6.01
N SER A 27 13.58 -4.45 -6.68
CA SER A 27 14.79 -3.79 -7.17
C SER A 27 15.50 -2.94 -6.10
N VAL A 28 14.89 -2.74 -4.93
CA VAL A 28 15.56 -2.08 -3.80
C VAL A 28 16.71 -2.97 -3.33
N SER A 29 17.87 -2.39 -3.01
CA SER A 29 19.16 -3.07 -2.76
C SER A 29 19.84 -3.73 -3.97
N SER A 30 19.27 -3.61 -5.17
CA SER A 30 19.94 -4.05 -6.41
C SER A 30 20.86 -2.96 -6.97
N ALA A 31 21.65 -3.28 -8.01
CA ALA A 31 22.45 -2.29 -8.73
C ALA A 31 21.63 -1.17 -9.41
N GLN A 32 20.32 -1.37 -9.56
CA GLN A 32 19.39 -0.37 -10.10
C GLN A 32 18.79 0.55 -9.02
N ASP A 33 19.18 0.36 -7.75
CA ASP A 33 18.64 1.12 -6.63
C ASP A 33 19.26 2.52 -6.57
N GLY A 34 18.65 3.44 -7.32
CA GLY A 34 19.04 4.84 -7.41
C GLY A 34 17.85 5.80 -7.30
N PRO A 35 18.10 7.12 -7.40
CA PRO A 35 17.08 8.14 -7.18
C PRO A 35 15.84 8.02 -8.09
N GLU A 36 16.01 7.62 -9.35
CA GLU A 36 14.92 7.41 -10.30
C GLU A 36 14.00 6.27 -9.86
N LEU A 37 14.58 5.16 -9.40
CA LEU A 37 13.82 4.04 -8.86
C LEU A 37 13.06 4.45 -7.60
N ARG A 38 13.73 5.18 -6.69
CA ARG A 38 13.12 5.67 -5.44
C ARG A 38 11.96 6.62 -5.71
N HIS A 39 12.11 7.51 -6.70
CA HIS A 39 11.01 8.36 -7.15
C HIS A 39 9.85 7.53 -7.70
N ARG A 40 10.12 6.54 -8.55
CA ARG A 40 9.08 5.65 -9.10
C ARG A 40 8.33 4.87 -8.02
N ILE A 41 9.06 4.35 -7.01
CA ILE A 41 8.48 3.68 -5.83
C ILE A 41 7.53 4.64 -5.10
N ARG A 42 7.96 5.88 -4.85
CA ARG A 42 7.14 6.91 -4.19
C ARG A 42 5.87 7.23 -5.00
N THR A 43 6.00 7.45 -6.31
CA THR A 43 4.85 7.76 -7.17
C THR A 43 3.86 6.61 -7.24
N LEU A 44 4.33 5.37 -7.39
CA LEU A 44 3.45 4.19 -7.40
C LEU A 44 2.76 3.98 -6.05
N ARG A 45 3.47 4.19 -4.93
CA ARG A 45 2.87 4.18 -3.59
C ARG A 45 1.72 5.16 -3.50
N GLN A 46 1.96 6.42 -3.85
CA GLN A 46 0.96 7.49 -3.76
C GLN A 46 -0.28 7.15 -4.60
N ARG A 47 -0.09 6.68 -5.84
CA ARG A 47 -1.20 6.23 -6.69
C ARG A 47 -2.03 5.10 -6.08
N CYS A 48 -1.38 4.10 -5.47
CA CYS A 48 -2.09 3.01 -4.81
C CYS A 48 -2.89 3.52 -3.60
N VAL A 49 -2.30 4.42 -2.80
CA VAL A 49 -2.99 5.01 -1.65
C VAL A 49 -4.19 5.84 -2.11
N GLU A 50 -4.02 6.69 -3.12
CA GLU A 50 -5.10 7.50 -3.71
C GLU A 50 -6.24 6.64 -4.25
N ALA A 51 -5.94 5.61 -5.05
CA ALA A 51 -6.95 4.69 -5.57
C ALA A 51 -7.70 3.95 -4.44
N CYS A 52 -6.98 3.52 -3.41
CA CYS A 52 -7.57 2.86 -2.24
C CYS A 52 -8.54 3.78 -1.49
N LEU A 53 -8.14 5.03 -1.23
CA LEU A 53 -8.98 6.00 -0.52
C LEU A 53 -10.19 6.41 -1.37
N ALA A 54 -9.99 6.65 -2.68
CA ALA A 54 -11.07 6.99 -3.59
C ALA A 54 -12.11 5.86 -3.71
N ALA A 55 -11.67 4.60 -3.87
CA ALA A 55 -12.55 3.44 -3.90
C ALA A 55 -13.34 3.30 -2.59
N HIS A 56 -12.67 3.49 -1.46
CA HIS A 56 -13.30 3.47 -0.15
C HIS A 56 -14.38 4.55 -0.01
N HIS A 57 -14.06 5.81 -0.33
CA HIS A 57 -15.02 6.92 -0.26
C HIS A 57 -16.21 6.76 -1.20
N GLY A 58 -16.02 6.13 -2.36
CA GLY A 58 -17.11 5.84 -3.30
C GLY A 58 -18.00 4.66 -2.85
N LEU A 59 -17.43 3.67 -2.17
CA LEU A 59 -18.13 2.44 -1.81
C LEU A 59 -18.86 2.54 -0.46
N MET A 60 -18.20 3.06 0.56
CA MET A 60 -18.69 3.00 1.94
C MET A 60 -20.04 3.68 2.21
N PRO A 61 -20.38 4.82 1.59
CA PRO A 61 -21.69 5.44 1.80
C PRO A 61 -22.86 4.49 1.46
N ASN A 62 -22.72 3.70 0.38
CA ASN A 62 -23.74 2.76 -0.04
C ASN A 62 -23.84 1.58 0.95
N ILE A 63 -22.70 1.01 1.36
CA ILE A 63 -22.65 -0.08 2.35
C ILE A 63 -23.32 0.35 3.66
N ARG A 64 -23.05 1.56 4.13
CA ARG A 64 -23.67 2.08 5.36
C ARG A 64 -25.17 2.30 5.21
N SER A 65 -25.62 2.74 4.03
CA SER A 65 -27.05 2.91 3.71
C SER A 65 -27.77 1.57 3.73
N ASP A 66 -27.24 0.56 3.02
CA ASP A 66 -27.83 -0.77 2.95
C ASP A 66 -27.99 -1.38 4.36
N VAL A 67 -26.96 -1.27 5.20
CA VAL A 67 -27.00 -1.74 6.60
C VAL A 67 -28.05 -0.99 7.43
N ALA A 68 -28.17 0.33 7.26
CA ALA A 68 -29.17 1.13 7.98
C ALA A 68 -30.60 0.75 7.59
N GLU A 69 -30.81 0.27 6.36
CA GLU A 69 -32.07 -0.27 5.87
C GLU A 69 -32.31 -1.74 6.27
N GLY A 70 -31.36 -2.36 6.99
CA GLY A 70 -31.42 -3.76 7.43
C GLY A 70 -31.08 -4.77 6.33
N ILE A 71 -30.51 -4.32 5.22
CA ILE A 71 -30.08 -5.17 4.10
C ILE A 71 -28.74 -5.82 4.47
N PRO A 72 -28.59 -7.14 4.35
CA PRO A 72 -27.31 -7.80 4.62
C PRO A 72 -26.24 -7.35 3.61
N VAL A 73 -25.03 -7.09 4.10
CA VAL A 73 -23.90 -6.70 3.25
C VAL A 73 -23.38 -7.91 2.47
N ASP A 74 -23.78 -7.99 1.21
CA ASP A 74 -23.28 -8.97 0.23
C ASP A 74 -22.68 -8.22 -0.98
N SER A 75 -21.51 -7.61 -0.76
CA SER A 75 -20.83 -6.80 -1.77
C SER A 75 -19.48 -7.41 -2.15
N GLN A 76 -19.41 -7.99 -3.36
CA GLN A 76 -18.15 -8.46 -3.93
C GLN A 76 -17.11 -7.33 -4.07
N GLN A 77 -17.56 -6.10 -4.33
CA GLN A 77 -16.68 -4.93 -4.40
C GLN A 77 -16.03 -4.64 -3.04
N LEU A 78 -16.77 -4.76 -1.94
CA LEU A 78 -16.23 -4.59 -0.59
C LEU A 78 -15.18 -5.66 -0.29
N VAL A 79 -15.47 -6.92 -0.60
CA VAL A 79 -14.52 -8.03 -0.42
C VAL A 79 -13.24 -7.78 -1.21
N ASN A 80 -13.36 -7.42 -2.48
CA ASN A 80 -12.20 -7.14 -3.35
C ASN A 80 -11.37 -5.97 -2.83
N LEU A 81 -12.03 -4.88 -2.43
CA LEU A 81 -11.35 -3.71 -1.88
C LEU A 81 -10.61 -4.06 -0.59
N VAL A 82 -11.26 -4.77 0.35
CA VAL A 82 -10.60 -5.24 1.58
C VAL A 82 -9.37 -6.09 1.28
N CYS A 83 -9.46 -7.03 0.33
CA CYS A 83 -8.31 -7.85 -0.08
C CYS A 83 -7.17 -7.01 -0.65
N CYS A 84 -7.47 -6.08 -1.56
CA CYS A 84 -6.48 -5.19 -2.17
C CYS A 84 -5.83 -4.28 -1.12
N THR A 85 -6.62 -3.70 -0.21
CA THR A 85 -6.14 -2.87 0.89
C THR A 85 -5.24 -3.66 1.85
N GLN A 86 -5.58 -4.90 2.18
CA GLN A 86 -4.71 -5.78 2.99
C GLN A 86 -3.37 -6.04 2.31
N MET A 87 -3.35 -6.25 0.99
CA MET A 87 -2.10 -6.40 0.23
C MET A 87 -1.30 -5.10 0.25
N LEU A 88 -1.93 -3.95 -0.01
CA LEU A 88 -1.28 -2.64 0.04
C LEU A 88 -0.63 -2.38 1.40
N VAL A 89 -1.33 -2.64 2.52
CA VAL A 89 -0.77 -2.51 3.87
C VAL A 89 0.51 -3.34 4.03
N ARG A 90 0.55 -4.56 3.50
CA ARG A 90 1.77 -5.40 3.57
C ARG A 90 2.92 -4.81 2.77
N GLU A 91 2.64 -4.32 1.56
CA GLU A 91 3.68 -3.72 0.70
C GLU A 91 4.18 -2.38 1.26
N LEU A 92 3.33 -1.58 1.91
CA LEU A 92 3.75 -0.36 2.61
C LEU A 92 4.72 -0.65 3.77
N HIS A 93 4.44 -1.67 4.58
CA HIS A 93 5.36 -2.08 5.64
C HIS A 93 6.72 -2.54 5.09
N LYS A 94 6.71 -3.32 4.00
CA LYS A 94 7.95 -3.73 3.34
C LYS A 94 8.70 -2.55 2.76
N CYS A 95 8.00 -1.65 2.07
CA CYS A 95 8.56 -0.43 1.51
C CYS A 95 9.26 0.39 2.59
N LYS A 96 8.61 0.63 3.73
CA LYS A 96 9.22 1.31 4.88
C LYS A 96 10.51 0.62 5.32
N ALA A 97 10.45 -0.68 5.58
CA ALA A 97 11.61 -1.44 6.05
C ALA A 97 12.78 -1.41 5.06
N LEU A 98 12.49 -1.58 3.77
CA LEU A 98 13.47 -1.54 2.69
C LEU A 98 14.10 -0.16 2.54
N VAL A 99 13.29 0.91 2.58
CA VAL A 99 13.79 2.28 2.48
C VAL A 99 14.64 2.62 3.70
N GLN A 100 14.20 2.28 4.91
CA GLN A 100 14.96 2.51 6.15
C GLN A 100 16.31 1.80 6.15
N ALA A 101 16.37 0.55 5.67
CA ALA A 101 17.59 -0.22 5.62
C ALA A 101 18.56 0.22 4.52
N ASN A 102 18.04 0.75 3.41
CA ASN A 102 18.81 1.11 2.23
C ASN A 102 18.64 2.61 1.93
N GLN A 103 19.54 3.43 2.47
CA GLN A 103 19.54 4.87 2.24
C GLN A 103 20.11 5.20 0.86
N VAL A 104 19.43 6.10 0.15
CA VAL A 104 19.86 6.65 -1.14
C VAL A 104 19.83 8.16 -1.00
N ASP A 105 20.92 8.82 -1.37
CA ASP A 105 20.96 10.28 -1.42
C ASP A 105 20.10 10.77 -2.58
N MET A 106 19.11 11.60 -2.27
CA MET A 106 18.13 12.14 -3.21
C MET A 106 18.34 13.63 -3.48
N THR A 107 19.35 14.24 -2.86
CA THR A 107 19.56 15.70 -2.88
C THR A 107 19.72 16.22 -4.31
N ASP A 108 20.71 15.69 -5.03
CA ASP A 108 20.99 16.09 -6.43
C ASP A 108 19.78 15.86 -7.35
N PHE A 109 19.04 14.76 -7.13
CA PHE A 109 17.87 14.42 -7.94
C PHE A 109 16.76 15.46 -7.81
N TYR A 110 16.47 15.93 -6.58
CA TYR A 110 15.44 16.94 -6.34
C TYR A 110 15.89 18.35 -6.71
N GLU A 111 17.19 18.64 -6.66
CA GLU A 111 17.72 19.91 -7.18
C GLU A 111 17.59 20.00 -8.71
N GLN A 112 17.77 18.88 -9.42
CA GLN A 112 17.65 18.81 -10.88
C GLN A 112 16.19 18.69 -11.35
N ASN A 113 15.32 18.11 -10.52
CA ASN A 113 13.90 17.94 -10.78
C ASN A 113 13.07 18.66 -9.70
N PRO A 114 13.12 20.00 -9.62
CA PRO A 114 12.34 20.73 -8.64
C PRO A 114 10.87 20.45 -8.90
N VAL A 115 10.22 19.78 -7.95
CA VAL A 115 8.77 19.61 -7.97
C VAL A 115 8.19 21.01 -7.97
N SER A 116 7.47 21.37 -9.04
CA SER A 116 6.84 22.68 -9.21
C SER A 116 5.83 22.94 -8.09
N SER A 117 6.36 23.36 -6.95
CA SER A 117 5.64 23.96 -5.86
C SER A 117 5.69 25.44 -6.17
N GLY A 118 4.54 26.12 -6.26
CA GLY A 118 4.42 27.54 -6.65
C GLY A 118 5.15 28.57 -5.76
N MET A 119 6.16 28.14 -5.00
CA MET A 119 7.02 28.90 -4.09
C MET A 119 8.40 29.22 -4.69
N SER A 120 8.73 28.79 -5.92
CA SER A 120 10.07 28.98 -6.53
C SER A 120 10.53 30.44 -6.64
N VAL A 121 9.60 31.40 -6.57
CA VAL A 121 9.90 32.84 -6.65
C VAL A 121 10.30 33.43 -5.28
N LEU A 122 9.92 32.81 -4.16
CA LEU A 122 10.23 33.33 -2.81
C LEU A 122 11.59 32.86 -2.28
N ASP A 123 12.12 31.74 -2.78
CA ASP A 123 13.43 31.21 -2.38
C ASP A 123 14.61 32.13 -2.73
N LYS A 124 14.43 33.05 -3.70
CA LYS A 124 15.46 34.04 -4.06
C LYS A 124 15.37 35.36 -3.30
N LEU A 125 14.32 35.57 -2.50
CA LEU A 125 14.05 36.82 -1.78
C LEU A 125 14.31 36.73 -0.27
N VAL A 126 14.66 35.54 0.22
CA VAL A 126 14.75 35.26 1.65
C VAL A 126 16.21 34.91 2.01
N LEU A 127 16.84 35.75 2.84
CA LEU A 127 18.19 35.53 3.41
C LEU A 127 18.26 34.31 4.36
N TRP A 128 17.10 33.68 4.64
CA TRP A 128 16.99 32.46 5.42
C TRP A 128 17.16 31.26 4.49
N ARG A 129 18.28 30.56 4.63
CA ARG A 129 18.44 29.24 4.04
C ARG A 129 17.63 28.26 4.89
N PRO A 130 16.62 27.57 4.33
CA PRO A 130 15.95 26.51 5.05
C PRO A 130 17.00 25.50 5.57
N PRO A 131 16.83 24.94 6.77
CA PRO A 131 17.70 23.86 7.22
C PRO A 131 17.72 22.74 6.18
N PRO A 132 18.82 21.98 6.06
CA PRO A 132 18.93 20.89 5.11
C PRO A 132 17.74 19.94 5.25
N ARG A 133 17.02 19.70 4.15
CA ARG A 133 15.89 18.78 4.16
C ARG A 133 16.42 17.36 4.15
N ASP A 134 16.14 16.61 5.22
CA ASP A 134 16.40 15.17 5.24
C ASP A 134 15.32 14.46 4.42
N HIS A 135 15.57 14.37 3.11
CA HIS A 135 14.68 13.72 2.15
C HIS A 135 14.38 12.26 2.50
N HIS A 136 15.35 11.58 3.11
CA HIS A 136 15.19 10.20 3.56
C HIS A 136 14.18 10.13 4.70
N LEU A 137 14.33 10.95 5.73
CA LEU A 137 13.41 10.99 6.86
C LEU A 137 12.00 11.47 6.45
N GLU A 138 11.89 12.45 5.55
CA GLU A 138 10.61 12.89 4.98
C GLU A 138 9.90 11.74 4.25
N GLU A 139 10.64 10.92 3.50
CA GLU A 139 10.09 9.76 2.82
C GLU A 139 9.59 8.69 3.80
N ILE A 140 10.36 8.37 4.86
CA ILE A 140 9.91 7.44 5.90
C ILE A 140 8.61 7.92 6.56
N ARG A 141 8.55 9.20 6.95
CA ARG A 141 7.34 9.81 7.52
C ARG A 141 6.17 9.83 6.52
N GLY A 142 6.47 9.98 5.23
CA GLY A 142 5.48 9.85 4.15
C GLY A 142 4.86 8.46 4.14
N ILE A 143 5.68 7.41 4.13
CA ILE A 143 5.21 6.02 4.13
C ILE A 143 4.40 5.70 5.40
N GLU A 144 4.81 6.22 6.57
CA GLU A 144 4.06 6.06 7.82
C GLU A 144 2.65 6.67 7.74
N ARG A 145 2.53 7.92 7.29
CA ARG A 145 1.22 8.58 7.12
C ARG A 145 0.32 7.83 6.14
N ASP A 146 0.89 7.38 5.03
CA ASP A 146 0.17 6.59 4.04
C ASP A 146 -0.31 5.26 4.65
N SER A 147 0.55 4.60 5.43
CA SER A 147 0.23 3.35 6.13
C SER A 147 -0.91 3.52 7.13
N ASP A 148 -0.87 4.57 7.95
CA ASP A 148 -1.90 4.84 8.95
C ASP A 148 -3.25 5.17 8.30
N SER A 149 -3.23 5.93 7.20
CA SER A 149 -4.43 6.26 6.43
C SER A 149 -5.08 5.01 5.84
N VAL A 150 -4.29 4.17 5.17
CA VAL A 150 -4.76 2.92 4.56
C VAL A 150 -5.24 1.92 5.64
N GLN A 151 -4.55 1.84 6.78
CA GLN A 151 -4.99 0.99 7.89
C GLN A 151 -6.31 1.44 8.51
N THR A 152 -6.56 2.76 8.54
CA THR A 152 -7.80 3.31 9.09
C THR A 152 -9.00 2.90 8.26
N VAL A 153 -8.94 3.11 6.94
CA VAL A 153 -10.01 2.68 6.02
C VAL A 153 -10.16 1.16 5.98
N LEU A 154 -9.07 0.40 6.15
CA LEU A 154 -9.15 -1.06 6.24
C LEU A 154 -9.98 -1.51 7.44
N ARG A 155 -9.71 -0.94 8.63
CA ARG A 155 -10.46 -1.28 9.84
C ARG A 155 -11.95 -0.97 9.67
N GLU A 156 -12.26 0.19 9.12
CA GLU A 156 -13.63 0.62 8.84
C GLU A 156 -14.36 -0.36 7.91
N MET A 157 -13.74 -0.75 6.79
CA MET A 157 -14.35 -1.71 5.86
C MET A 157 -14.55 -3.11 6.47
N GLN A 158 -13.66 -3.52 7.36
CA GLN A 158 -13.74 -4.83 8.02
C GLN A 158 -14.92 -4.96 8.99
N GLU A 159 -15.50 -3.86 9.47
CA GLU A 159 -16.72 -3.87 10.29
C GLU A 159 -17.92 -4.41 9.52
N PHE A 160 -17.90 -4.30 8.20
CA PHE A 160 -19.01 -4.68 7.30
C PHE A 160 -18.75 -5.98 6.54
N MET A 161 -17.60 -6.63 6.76
CA MET A 161 -17.29 -7.89 6.10
C MET A 161 -18.23 -8.99 6.61
N PRO A 162 -18.77 -9.85 5.72
CA PRO A 162 -19.64 -10.93 6.13
C PRO A 162 -18.90 -11.88 7.08
N LEU A 163 -19.41 -11.99 8.31
CA LEU A 163 -19.00 -12.98 9.30
C LEU A 163 -19.70 -14.30 8.96
N GLU A 164 -19.09 -15.07 8.07
CA GLU A 164 -19.48 -16.46 7.82
C GLU A 164 -19.58 -17.22 9.17
N SER A 165 -20.80 -17.59 9.57
CA SER A 165 -21.10 -18.17 10.88
C SER A 165 -20.41 -19.53 11.11
N ASN A 166 -19.81 -20.12 10.05
CA ASN A 166 -19.00 -21.34 10.07
C ASN A 166 -17.53 -21.15 9.61
N CYS A 167 -17.05 -19.93 9.34
CA CYS A 167 -15.66 -19.69 8.92
C CYS A 167 -14.70 -19.33 10.06
N LYS A 168 -15.02 -19.67 11.31
CA LYS A 168 -14.02 -19.62 12.40
C LYS A 168 -12.82 -20.55 12.13
N THR A 169 -12.95 -21.51 11.22
CA THR A 169 -11.92 -22.54 10.97
C THR A 169 -11.15 -22.41 9.66
N LEU A 170 -11.55 -21.54 8.72
CA LEU A 170 -10.91 -21.50 7.38
C LEU A 170 -10.23 -20.17 7.05
N ILE A 171 -10.82 -19.04 7.43
CA ILE A 171 -10.26 -17.71 7.14
C ILE A 171 -9.33 -17.26 8.27
N GLU A 172 -9.75 -17.39 9.54
CA GLU A 172 -8.86 -17.13 10.69
C GLU A 172 -7.65 -18.05 10.66
N ASP A 173 -7.83 -19.31 10.29
CA ASP A 173 -6.73 -20.27 10.27
C ASP A 173 -5.71 -19.96 9.17
N ASN A 174 -6.11 -19.48 7.99
CA ASN A 174 -5.16 -19.06 6.96
C ASN A 174 -4.51 -17.70 7.26
N VAL A 175 -5.26 -16.71 7.74
CA VAL A 175 -4.73 -15.35 8.05
C VAL A 175 -3.87 -15.36 9.33
N MET A 176 -4.28 -16.11 10.36
CA MET A 176 -3.53 -16.26 11.61
C MET A 176 -2.40 -17.30 11.48
N LYS A 177 -2.53 -18.42 10.75
CA LYS A 177 -1.37 -19.30 10.48
C LYS A 177 -0.33 -18.59 9.63
N TRP A 178 -0.71 -17.67 8.72
CA TRP A 178 0.26 -16.84 8.01
C TRP A 178 1.03 -15.91 8.96
N ARG A 179 0.35 -15.24 9.90
CA ARG A 179 0.99 -14.44 10.97
C ARG A 179 1.82 -15.28 11.96
N ARG A 180 1.39 -16.50 12.30
CA ARG A 180 2.00 -17.36 13.33
C ARG A 180 3.17 -18.20 12.78
N ARG A 181 3.12 -18.61 11.51
CA ARG A 181 4.21 -19.32 10.80
C ARG A 181 5.40 -18.38 10.52
N ASN A 182 5.15 -17.11 10.19
CA ASN A 182 6.21 -16.09 10.06
C ASN A 182 6.89 -15.72 11.39
N ARG A 183 6.23 -15.96 12.53
CA ARG A 183 6.76 -15.56 13.86
C ARG A 183 7.43 -16.71 14.63
N LYS A 184 7.18 -17.97 14.25
CA LYS A 184 7.76 -19.18 14.89
C LYS A 184 8.85 -19.88 14.06
N GLY A 185 9.15 -19.41 12.85
CA GLY A 185 10.18 -20.01 11.97
C GLY A 185 11.55 -19.33 11.99
N CYS A 186 11.68 -18.11 12.53
CA CYS A 186 12.94 -17.35 12.51
C CYS A 186 13.83 -17.65 13.73
N GLY A 187 14.15 -18.93 13.92
CA GLY A 187 15.10 -19.37 14.94
C GLY A 187 16.50 -19.62 14.39
N LEU A 188 16.65 -20.41 13.33
CA LEU A 188 17.96 -21.01 13.03
C LEU A 188 18.24 -21.33 11.54
N TYR A 189 17.48 -20.82 10.57
CA TYR A 189 17.84 -20.94 9.16
C TYR A 189 17.71 -19.59 8.45
N SER A 190 18.59 -18.69 8.85
CA SER A 190 19.03 -17.55 8.07
C SER A 190 19.88 -18.08 6.92
N GLN A 191 19.64 -17.58 5.70
CA GLN A 191 20.36 -17.86 4.45
C GLN A 191 19.76 -18.99 3.59
N LEU A 192 19.37 -18.60 2.36
CA LEU A 192 18.93 -19.41 1.21
C LEU A 192 17.51 -20.00 1.28
N GLY A 193 16.60 -19.38 0.53
CA GLY A 193 15.22 -19.86 0.37
C GLY A 193 14.42 -19.02 -0.59
N ASP A 194 14.93 -18.93 -1.82
CA ASP A 194 14.34 -18.31 -2.99
C ASP A 194 12.85 -18.66 -3.26
N LEU A 195 12.21 -17.75 -3.98
CA LEU A 195 11.22 -18.01 -5.05
C LEU A 195 9.83 -18.59 -4.69
N CYS A 196 8.83 -17.74 -4.99
CA CYS A 196 7.71 -18.05 -5.89
C CYS A 196 6.28 -18.22 -5.34
N CYS A 197 5.40 -17.38 -5.91
CA CYS A 197 4.15 -17.68 -6.61
C CYS A 197 3.26 -18.86 -6.18
N LEU A 198 1.98 -18.55 -5.96
CA LEU A 198 0.84 -19.43 -6.21
C LEU A 198 -0.12 -18.60 -7.06
N CYS A 199 0.01 -18.56 -8.39
CA CYS A 199 -0.39 -19.64 -9.30
C CYS A 199 0.60 -20.79 -9.46
N ARG A 200 0.16 -22.01 -9.14
CA ARG A 200 0.65 -23.21 -9.80
C ARG A 200 -0.56 -24.02 -10.26
N SER A 201 -0.69 -24.11 -11.57
CA SER A 201 -1.63 -24.95 -12.30
C SER A 201 -1.38 -26.44 -12.03
N GLN A 202 -2.42 -27.23 -12.32
CA GLN A 202 -2.61 -28.67 -12.13
C GLN A 202 -1.42 -29.58 -12.48
N LEU A 203 -1.36 -30.71 -11.76
CA LEU A 203 -0.89 -32.08 -12.10
C LEU A 203 -0.86 -32.81 -10.73
N SER A 204 -1.62 -33.87 -10.43
CA SER A 204 -2.13 -35.01 -11.20
C SER A 204 -3.41 -35.53 -10.51
#